data_AF-A0A536SWG5-F1
#
_entry.id   AF-A0A536SWG5-F1
#
_cell.length_a   1.000
_cell.length_b   1.000
_cell.length_c   1.000
_cell.angle_alpha   90.00
_cell.angle_beta   90.00
_cell.angle_gamma   90.00
#
_symmetry.space_group_name_H-M   'P 1'
#
loop_
_entity.id
_entity.type
_entity.pdbx_description
1 polymer ?
#
loop_
_entity_poly.entity_id
_entity_poly.type
_entity_poly.pdbx_seq_one_letter_code
_entity_poly.pdbx_strand_id
1 'polypeptide(L)'
;MPTKSTKLKAKAGLNKKQLTHLEKRLLEERARVIKELGHYGESFNSSLQASDGDLSSYSFHMADQGTDAMEREKQFLFASQEGRYLWHVNEALRRLYSAPDR
;
A
#
# COMPACT_ATOMS: atom_id res chain seq x y z
N MET A 1 -54.15 -2.35 -0.87
CA MET A 1 -53.33 -1.24 -1.40
C MET A 1 -53.42 -0.08 -0.43
N PRO A 2 -52.36 0.72 -0.15
CA PRO A 2 -51.04 0.76 -0.78
C PRO A 2 -49.88 0.51 0.21
N THR A 3 -48.77 -0.02 -0.31
CA THR A 3 -47.50 -0.25 0.38
C THR A 3 -46.77 1.07 0.61
N LYS A 4 -46.30 1.29 1.86
CA LYS A 4 -45.51 2.46 2.22
C LYS A 4 -44.18 2.41 1.47
N SER A 5 -43.98 3.27 0.46
CA SER A 5 -42.69 3.41 -0.21
C SER A 5 -41.70 4.02 0.76
N THR A 6 -40.75 3.23 1.26
CA THR A 6 -39.56 3.71 1.95
C THR A 6 -38.70 4.48 0.96
N LYS A 7 -38.79 5.81 0.99
CA LYS A 7 -37.93 6.72 0.23
C LYS A 7 -36.47 6.45 0.60
N LEU A 8 -35.71 5.80 -0.29
CA LEU A 8 -34.25 5.84 -0.23
C LEU A 8 -33.83 7.31 -0.36
N LYS A 9 -33.30 7.89 0.71
CA LYS A 9 -32.74 9.24 0.67
C LYS A 9 -31.49 9.25 -0.21
N ALA A 10 -31.57 10.00 -1.30
CA ALA A 10 -30.45 10.28 -2.18
C ALA A 10 -29.38 11.13 -1.48
N LYS A 11 -28.15 10.61 -1.50
CA LYS A 11 -26.84 11.28 -1.56
C LYS A 11 -26.73 12.66 -0.89
N ALA A 12 -26.55 12.70 0.42
CA ALA A 12 -25.95 13.86 1.07
C ALA A 12 -24.43 13.80 0.85
N GLY A 13 -23.84 14.88 0.32
CA GLY A 13 -22.38 15.03 0.26
C GLY A 13 -21.76 14.88 1.66
N LEU A 14 -20.49 14.48 1.70
CA LEU A 14 -19.74 14.32 2.95
C LEU A 14 -19.76 15.64 3.75
N ASN A 15 -20.05 15.57 5.05
CA ASN A 15 -19.98 16.74 5.92
C ASN A 15 -18.51 17.12 6.16
N LYS A 16 -18.23 18.40 6.45
CA LYS A 16 -16.87 18.93 6.75
C LYS A 16 -16.13 18.10 7.80
N LYS A 17 -16.83 17.63 8.85
CA LYS A 17 -16.23 16.75 9.88
C LYS A 17 -15.82 15.37 9.34
N GLN A 18 -16.55 14.85 8.36
CA GLN A 18 -16.21 13.59 7.71
C GLN A 18 -15.03 13.78 6.75
N LEU A 19 -15.00 14.90 6.02
CA LEU A 19 -13.89 15.25 5.14
C LEU A 19 -12.58 15.40 5.94
N THR A 20 -12.59 16.13 7.06
CA THR A 20 -11.39 16.28 7.90
C THR A 20 -10.94 14.97 8.54
N HIS A 21 -11.89 14.10 8.91
CA HIS A 21 -11.56 12.76 9.41
C HIS A 21 -10.90 11.90 8.32
N LEU A 22 -11.44 11.92 7.09
CA LEU A 22 -10.88 11.20 5.95
C LEU A 22 -9.51 11.75 5.56
N GLU A 23 -9.33 13.07 5.58
CA GLU A 23 -8.04 13.73 5.32
C GLU A 23 -6.96 13.20 6.28
N LYS A 24 -7.24 13.26 7.58
CA LYS A 24 -6.34 12.79 8.63
C LYS A 24 -5.98 11.31 8.41
N ARG A 25 -6.99 10.47 8.16
CA ARG A 25 -6.79 9.05 7.90
C ARG A 25 -5.92 8.82 6.67
N LEU A 26 -6.21 9.50 5.55
CA LEU A 26 -5.42 9.35 4.32
C LEU A 26 -3.96 9.80 4.50
N LEU A 27 -3.71 10.85 5.29
CA LEU A 27 -2.35 11.29 5.62
C LEU A 27 -1.60 10.28 6.51
N GLU A 28 -2.28 9.70 7.50
CA GLU A 28 -1.73 8.63 8.34
C GLU A 28 -1.38 7.39 7.50
N GLU A 29 -2.28 6.97 6.62
CA GLU A 29 -2.07 5.84 5.71
C GLU A 29 -0.89 6.11 4.76
N ARG A 30 -0.81 7.31 4.16
CA ARG A 30 0.32 7.71 3.31
C ARG A 30 1.65 7.60 4.04
N ALA A 31 1.71 8.10 5.28
CA ALA A 31 2.92 8.02 6.08
C ALA A 31 3.31 6.57 6.41
N ARG A 32 2.33 5.72 6.72
CA ARG A 32 2.55 4.28 6.97
C ARG A 32 3.16 3.59 5.75
N VAL A 33 2.54 3.77 4.58
CA VAL A 33 2.95 3.08 3.34
C VAL A 33 4.34 3.53 2.88
N ILE A 34 4.67 4.82 3.02
CA ILE A 34 6.01 5.32 2.72
C ILE A 34 7.06 4.66 3.61
N LYS A 35 6.76 4.47 4.90
CA LYS A 35 7.66 3.78 5.84
C LYS A 35 7.84 2.31 5.44
N GLU A 36 6.75 1.62 5.12
CA GLU A 36 6.79 0.22 4.67
C GLU A 36 7.60 0.04 3.39
N LEU A 37 7.43 0.92 2.40
CA LEU A 37 8.25 0.94 1.18
C LEU A 37 9.73 1.17 1.47
N GLY A 38 10.06 2.00 2.46
CA GLY A 38 11.44 2.17 2.95
C GLY A 38 12.04 0.86 3.47
N HIS A 39 11.29 0.12 4.29
CA HIS A 39 11.73 -1.19 4.80
C HIS A 39 11.97 -2.21 3.69
N TYR A 40 11.11 -2.25 2.67
CA TYR A 40 11.34 -3.11 1.51
C TYR A 40 12.61 -2.71 0.74
N GLY A 41 12.85 -1.41 0.56
CA GLY A 41 14.07 -0.91 -0.08
C GLY A 41 15.36 -1.34 0.63
N GLU A 42 15.39 -1.25 1.96
CA GLU A 42 16.51 -1.73 2.77
C GLU A 42 16.71 -3.25 2.64
N SER A 43 15.61 -4.01 2.64
CA SER A 43 15.61 -5.48 2.52
C SER A 43 16.12 -5.94 1.14
N PHE A 44 15.79 -5.22 0.07
CA PHE A 44 16.32 -5.51 -1.26
C PHE A 44 17.81 -5.19 -1.38
N ASN A 45 18.26 -4.09 -0.78
CA ASN A 45 19.67 -3.70 -0.82
C ASN A 45 20.57 -4.69 -0.07
N SER A 46 20.14 -5.17 1.11
CA SER A 46 20.90 -6.17 1.87
C SER A 46 20.97 -7.52 1.14
N SER A 47 19.89 -7.94 0.48
CA SER A 47 19.86 -9.18 -0.31
C SER A 47 20.82 -9.14 -1.50
N LEU A 48 20.98 -7.98 -2.16
CA LEU A 48 21.93 -7.78 -3.26
C LEU A 48 23.39 -7.87 -2.79
N GLN A 49 23.71 -7.30 -1.64
CA GLN A 49 25.06 -7.36 -1.06
C GLN A 49 25.45 -8.79 -0.66
N ALA A 50 24.49 -9.58 -0.16
CA ALA A 50 24.74 -10.96 0.24
C ALA A 50 25.03 -11.90 -0.96
N SER A 51 24.48 -11.61 -2.15
CA SER A 51 24.68 -12.44 -3.35
C SER A 51 26.08 -12.36 -3.97
N ASP A 52 26.89 -11.33 -3.67
CA ASP A 52 28.23 -11.14 -4.26
C ASP A 52 29.35 -11.88 -3.50
N GLY A 53 29.07 -12.46 -2.33
CA GLY A 53 30.09 -12.74 -1.32
C GLY A 53 30.61 -14.17 -1.14
N ASP A 54 29.87 -15.23 -1.50
CA ASP A 54 30.25 -16.58 -1.02
C ASP A 54 30.02 -17.71 -2.04
N LEU A 55 31.12 -18.26 -2.58
CA LEU A 55 31.14 -19.32 -3.58
C LEU A 55 31.51 -20.71 -2.99
N SER A 56 31.75 -20.84 -1.67
CA SER A 56 32.41 -22.03 -1.12
C SER A 56 31.48 -23.16 -0.60
N SER A 57 30.15 -23.05 -0.77
CA SER A 57 29.14 -23.89 -0.06
C SER A 57 28.05 -24.47 -0.97
N TYR A 58 28.42 -24.75 -2.23
CA TYR A 58 27.60 -25.12 -3.40
C TYR A 58 26.46 -26.15 -3.19
N SER A 59 26.52 -27.08 -2.23
CA SER A 59 25.49 -28.12 -2.04
C SER A 59 24.42 -27.81 -0.99
N PHE A 60 24.68 -26.96 0.00
CA PHE A 60 23.67 -26.59 1.00
C PHE A 60 22.77 -25.44 0.50
N HIS A 61 23.29 -24.61 -0.41
CA HIS A 61 22.57 -23.46 -0.93
C HIS A 61 21.52 -23.75 -2.01
N MET A 62 21.48 -24.89 -2.70
CA MET A 62 20.48 -25.09 -3.76
C MET A 62 19.03 -25.08 -3.24
N ALA A 63 18.81 -25.62 -2.03
CA ALA A 63 17.51 -25.54 -1.38
C ALA A 63 17.22 -24.11 -0.88
N ASP A 64 18.20 -23.50 -0.21
CA ASP A 64 18.08 -22.15 0.36
C ASP A 64 17.92 -21.07 -0.73
N GLN A 65 18.61 -21.19 -1.86
CA GLN A 65 18.52 -20.26 -3.00
C GLN A 65 17.12 -20.25 -3.62
N GLY A 66 16.45 -21.40 -3.69
CA GLY A 66 15.07 -21.48 -4.15
C GLY A 66 14.12 -20.77 -3.18
N THR A 67 14.31 -20.98 -1.87
CA THR A 67 13.53 -20.31 -0.82
C THR A 67 13.80 -18.80 -0.78
N ASP A 68 15.05 -18.38 -0.88
CA ASP A 68 15.47 -16.97 -0.90
C ASP A 68 14.93 -16.26 -2.14
N ALA A 69 14.96 -16.91 -3.30
CA ALA A 69 14.37 -16.39 -4.54
C ALA A 69 12.85 -16.21 -4.40
N MET A 70 12.15 -17.20 -3.84
CA MET A 70 10.71 -17.12 -3.61
C MET A 70 10.34 -16.01 -2.62
N GLU A 71 11.08 -15.87 -1.51
CA GLU A 71 10.81 -14.82 -0.52
C GLU A 71 11.12 -13.43 -1.11
N ARG A 72 12.15 -13.30 -1.94
CA ARG A 72 12.45 -12.05 -2.67
C ARG A 72 11.32 -11.69 -3.64
N GLU A 73 10.80 -12.66 -4.39
CA GLU A 73 9.67 -12.42 -5.31
C GLU A 73 8.43 -11.98 -4.53
N LYS A 74 8.11 -12.66 -3.43
CA LYS A 74 7.01 -12.28 -2.54
C LYS A 74 7.16 -10.87 -1.98
N GLN A 75 8.36 -10.50 -1.50
CA GLN A 75 8.64 -9.13 -1.05
C GLN A 75 8.45 -8.12 -2.16
N PHE A 76 8.89 -8.42 -3.39
CA PHE A 76 8.70 -7.57 -4.56
C PHE A 76 7.22 -7.37 -4.90
N LEU A 77 6.42 -8.44 -4.84
CA LEU A 77 4.98 -8.38 -5.06
C LEU A 77 4.28 -7.48 -4.03
N PHE A 78 4.63 -7.61 -2.75
CA PHE A 78 4.08 -6.74 -1.70
C PHE A 78 4.52 -5.28 -1.86
N ALA A 79 5.79 -5.02 -2.13
CA ALA A 79 6.26 -3.66 -2.40
C ALA A 79 5.52 -3.03 -3.61
N SER A 80 5.28 -3.81 -4.66
CA SER A 80 4.53 -3.37 -5.84
C SER A 80 3.05 -3.10 -5.54
N GLN A 81 2.45 -3.87 -4.63
CA GLN A 81 1.09 -3.63 -4.14
C GLN A 81 1.03 -2.35 -3.31
N GLU A 82 1.96 -2.16 -2.38
CA GLU A 82 2.05 -0.96 -1.56
C GLU A 82 2.30 0.31 -2.40
N GLY A 83 3.13 0.23 -3.44
CA GLY A 83 3.32 1.34 -4.38
C GLY A 83 2.03 1.75 -5.10
N ARG A 84 1.22 0.79 -5.54
CA ARG A 84 -0.10 1.06 -6.13
C ARG A 84 -1.07 1.63 -5.10
N TYR A 85 -1.05 1.12 -3.88
CA TYR A 85 -1.88 1.63 -2.80
C TYR A 85 -1.53 3.09 -2.47
N LEU A 86 -0.24 3.43 -2.37
CA LEU A 86 0.25 4.80 -2.19
C LEU A 86 -0.26 5.74 -3.29
N TRP A 87 -0.25 5.29 -4.55
CA TRP A 87 -0.81 6.06 -5.66
C TRP A 87 -2.30 6.37 -5.44
N HIS A 88 -3.09 5.37 -5.05
CA HIS A 88 -4.51 5.55 -4.75
C HIS A 88 -4.77 6.50 -3.57
N VAL A 89 -3.95 6.43 -2.51
CA VAL A 89 -4.05 7.34 -1.36
C VAL A 89 -3.76 8.79 -1.77
N ASN A 90 -2.70 9.01 -2.56
CA ASN A 90 -2.37 10.35 -3.08
C ASN A 90 -3.47 10.90 -3.99
N GLU A 91 -4.06 10.03 -4.82
CA GLU A 91 -5.17 10.41 -5.70
C GLU A 91 -6.44 10.75 -4.90
N ALA A 92 -6.73 10.02 -3.81
CA ALA A 92 -7.81 10.34 -2.90
C ALA A 92 -7.60 11.70 -2.20
N LEU A 93 -6.39 11.99 -1.73
CA LEU A 93 -6.02 13.30 -1.17
C LEU A 93 -6.17 14.42 -2.22
N ARG A 94 -5.72 14.18 -3.46
CA ARG A 94 -5.87 15.15 -4.55
C ARG A 94 -7.34 15.47 -4.80
N ARG A 95 -8.21 14.46 -4.84
CA ARG A 95 -9.67 14.66 -5.00
C ARG A 95 -10.27 15.42 -3.84
N LEU A 96 -9.82 15.13 -2.61
CA LEU A 96 -10.28 15.82 -1.41
C LEU A 96 -9.95 17.32 -1.45
N TYR A 97 -8.72 17.67 -1.85
CA TYR A 97 -8.29 19.07 -1.96
C TYR A 97 -8.80 19.79 -3.22
N SER A 98 -9.08 19.06 -4.29
CA SER A 98 -9.56 19.64 -5.55
C SER A 98 -11.09 19.85 -5.58
N ALA A 99 -11.84 19.20 -4.69
CA ALA A 99 -13.31 19.30 -4.63
C ALA A 99 -13.87 19.77 -3.26
N PRO A 100 -13.36 20.87 -2.65
CA PRO A 100 -13.91 21.34 -1.38
C PRO A 100 -15.31 21.97 -1.48
N ASP A 101 -15.73 22.46 -2.67
CA ASP A 101 -16.95 23.28 -2.84
C ASP A 101 -17.80 22.93 -4.09
N ARG A 102 -18.14 21.65 -4.32
CA ARG A 102 -19.23 21.25 -5.24
C ARG A 102 -20.32 20.48 -4.52
#